data_AF-A0A928IN62-F1
#
_entry.id   AF-A0A928IN62-F1
#
_cell.length_a   1.000
_cell.length_b   1.000
_cell.length_c   1.000
_cell.angle_alpha   90.00
_cell.angle_beta   90.00
_cell.angle_gamma   90.00
#
_symmetry.space_group_name_H-M   'P 1'
#
loop_
_entity.id
_entity.type
_entity.pdbx_description
1 polymer ?
#
loop_
_entity_poly.entity_id
_entity_poly.type
_entity_poly.pdbx_seq_one_letter_code
_entity_poly.pdbx_strand_id
1 'polypeptide(L)' 'MKENYTVCNCKQVSYADIANAVESHDKFENVLDAFKEVQSITSCSTGCGGCYQKVLDIISELMMGGERA' A
#
# COMPACT_ATOMS: atom_id res chain seq x y z
N MET A 1 -7.17 -12.10 9.16
CA MET A 1 -7.53 -10.66 9.12
C MET A 1 -6.33 -9.90 9.64
N LYS A 2 -5.68 -9.06 8.82
CA LYS A 2 -4.57 -8.22 9.29
C LYS A 2 -5.12 -7.06 10.12
N GLU A 3 -4.47 -6.73 11.23
CA GLU A 3 -4.80 -5.56 12.03
C GLU A 3 -4.52 -4.28 11.23
N ASN A 4 -5.38 -3.27 11.37
CA ASN A 4 -5.12 -1.96 10.76
C ASN A 4 -4.12 -1.18 11.62
N TYR A 5 -3.03 -0.72 11.03
CA TYR A 5 -2.00 0.08 11.70
C TYR A 5 -1.52 1.22 10.80
N THR A 6 -0.97 2.27 11.40
CA THR A 6 -0.40 3.39 10.65
C THR A 6 0.92 3.00 9.98
N VAL A 7 0.98 3.16 8.66
CA VAL A 7 2.17 2.86 7.83
C VAL A 7 2.98 4.13 7.56
N CYS A 8 2.30 5.26 7.31
CA CYS A 8 2.94 6.56 7.11
C CYS A 8 2.46 7.58 8.13
N ASN A 9 3.33 7.96 9.07
CA ASN A 9 3.00 9.00 10.06
C ASN A 9 2.92 10.42 9.45
N CYS A 10 3.64 10.69 8.35
CA CYS A 10 3.62 12.03 7.74
C CYS A 10 2.28 12.40 7.12
N LYS A 11 1.60 11.41 6.52
CA LYS A 11 0.34 11.59 5.80
C LYS A 11 -0.83 10.84 6.47
N GLN A 12 -0.58 10.27 7.65
CA GLN A 12 -1.55 9.49 8.42
C GLN A 12 -2.18 8.35 7.58
N VAL A 13 -1.35 7.65 6.80
CA VAL A 13 -1.78 6.53 5.94
C VAL A 13 -1.72 5.24 6.73
N SER A 14 -2.81 4.49 6.73
CA SER A 14 -2.94 3.20 7.39
C SER A 14 -2.84 2.02 6.42
N TYR A 15 -2.71 0.81 6.96
CA TYR A 15 -2.73 -0.43 6.16
C TYR A 15 -4.03 -0.54 5.37
N ALA A 16 -5.18 -0.21 5.99
CA ALA A 16 -6.48 -0.23 5.32
C ALA A 16 -6.55 0.73 4.13
N ASP A 17 -5.94 1.92 4.24
CA ASP A 17 -5.93 2.89 3.12
C ASP A 17 -5.14 2.33 1.92
N ILE A 18 -4.03 1.65 2.17
CA ILE A 18 -3.23 1.00 1.13
C ILE A 18 -3.99 -0.18 0.53
N ALA A 19 -4.58 -1.03 1.38
CA ALA A 19 -5.36 -2.18 0.92
C ALA A 19 -6.54 -1.77 0.05
N ASN A 20 -7.33 -0.78 0.49
CA ASN A 20 -8.44 -0.23 -0.29
C ASN A 20 -7.95 0.36 -1.63
N ALA A 21 -6.83 1.07 -1.65
CA ALA A 21 -6.26 1.64 -2.87
C ALA A 21 -5.79 0.57 -3.86
N VAL A 22 -5.25 -0.55 -3.36
CA VAL A 22 -4.87 -1.71 -4.20
C VAL A 22 -6.11 -2.46 -4.69
N GLU A 23 -7.09 -2.74 -3.83
CA GLU A 23 -8.32 -3.46 -4.19
C GLU A 23 -9.25 -2.69 -5.13
N SER A 24 -9.15 -1.35 -5.14
CA SER A 24 -9.93 -0.50 -6.07
C SER A 24 -9.56 -0.70 -7.53
N HIS A 25 -8.51 -1.46 -7.84
CA HIS A 25 -8.05 -1.75 -9.20
C HIS A 25 -7.94 -3.26 -9.42
N ASP A 26 -8.62 -3.78 -10.44
CA ASP A 26 -8.67 -5.22 -10.72
C ASP A 26 -7.32 -5.84 -11.09
N LYS A 27 -6.44 -5.08 -11.76
CA LYS A 27 -5.15 -5.58 -12.26
C LYS A 27 -4.11 -4.48 -12.34
N PHE A 28 -3.01 -4.68 -11.63
CA PHE A 28 -1.76 -3.97 -11.83
C PHE A 28 -0.75 -4.92 -12.46
N GLU A 29 0.06 -4.42 -13.39
CA GLU A 29 1.09 -5.24 -14.05
C GLU A 29 2.27 -5.56 -13.12
N ASN A 30 2.60 -4.65 -12.20
CA ASN A 30 3.69 -4.82 -11.25
C ASN A 30 3.48 -3.96 -9.98
N VAL A 31 4.27 -4.27 -8.94
CA VAL A 31 4.23 -3.60 -7.63
C VAL A 31 4.53 -2.10 -7.74
N LEU A 32 5.38 -1.68 -8.67
CA LEU A 32 5.74 -0.26 -8.80
C LEU A 32 4.59 0.58 -9.37
N ASP A 33 3.81 0.01 -10.29
CA ASP A 33 2.64 0.70 -10.83
C ASP A 33 1.51 0.75 -9.80
N ALA A 34 1.30 -0.33 -9.04
CA ALA A 34 0.41 -0.30 -7.88
C ALA A 34 0.87 0.73 -6.84
N PHE A 35 2.18 0.86 -6.59
CA PHE A 35 2.72 1.86 -5.68
C PHE A 35 2.43 3.29 -6.15
N LYS A 36 2.61 3.60 -7.44
CA LYS A 36 2.32 4.93 -7.97
C LYS A 36 0.85 5.31 -7.76
N GLU A 37 -0.05 4.36 -7.96
CA GLU A 37 -1.48 4.57 -7.75
C GLU A 37 -1.80 4.78 -6.27
N VAL A 38 -1.32 3.88 -5.40
CA VAL A 38 -1.46 4.02 -3.93
C VAL A 38 -0.88 5.34 -3.45
N GLN A 39 0.26 5.76 -3.98
CA GLN A 39 0.87 7.06 -3.66
C GLN A 39 0.02 8.22 -4.15
N SER A 40 -0.61 8.12 -5.33
CA SER A 40 -1.50 9.17 -5.84
C SER A 40 -2.72 9.36 -4.94
N ILE A 41 -3.31 8.27 -4.46
CA ILE A 41 -4.52 8.27 -3.62
C ILE A 41 -4.19 8.69 -2.18
N THR A 42 -3.17 8.10 -1.58
CA THR A 42 -2.86 8.26 -0.15
C THR A 42 -1.82 9.34 0.15
N SER A 43 -1.14 9.85 -0.89
CA SER A 43 0.03 10.72 -0.77
C SER A 43 1.21 10.10 0.01
N CYS A 44 1.26 8.79 0.25
CA CYS A 44 2.37 8.17 0.97
C CYS A 44 3.73 8.45 0.32
N SER A 45 4.81 8.46 1.11
CA SER A 45 6.18 8.73 0.63
C SER A 45 6.44 10.11 0.00
N THR A 46 5.49 11.05 0.00
CA THR A 46 5.71 12.44 -0.44
C THR A 46 6.23 13.38 0.67
N GLY A 47 6.41 12.84 1.89
CA GLY A 47 7.00 13.53 3.03
C GLY A 47 8.46 13.12 3.24
N CYS A 48 8.74 12.36 4.30
CA CYS A 48 10.10 11.91 4.63
C CYS A 48 10.61 10.70 3.82
N GLY A 49 9.73 10.03 3.06
CA GLY A 49 10.07 8.81 2.30
C GLY A 49 10.27 7.53 3.13
N GLY A 50 10.37 7.60 4.47
CA GLY A 50 10.70 6.44 5.32
C GLY A 50 9.68 5.30 5.34
N CYS A 51 8.48 5.50 4.80
CA CYS A 51 7.46 4.45 4.66
C CYS A 51 7.53 3.71 3.32
N TYR A 52 8.35 4.16 2.37
CA TYR A 52 8.39 3.65 0.98
C TYR A 52 8.50 2.13 0.90
N GLN A 53 9.51 1.55 1.55
CA GLN A 53 9.72 0.10 1.54
C GLN A 53 8.53 -0.66 2.15
N LYS A 54 8.00 -0.19 3.28
CA LYS A 54 6.85 -0.81 3.95
C LYS A 54 5.61 -0.84 3.05
N VAL A 55 5.36 0.26 2.32
CA VAL A 55 4.24 0.33 1.38
C VAL A 55 4.43 -0.67 0.24
N LEU A 56 5.63 -0.77 -0.34
CA LEU A 56 5.93 -1.76 -1.38
C LEU A 56 5.74 -3.20 -0.89
N ASP A 57 6.18 -3.51 0.33
CA ASP A 57 6.03 -4.85 0.92
C ASP A 57 4.54 -5.20 1.08
N ILE A 58 3.74 -4.26 1.62
CA ILE A 58 2.28 -4.43 1.78
C ILE A 58 1.61 -4.66 0.42
N ILE A 59 1.94 -3.84 -0.58
CA ILE A 59 1.38 -3.96 -1.94
C ILE A 59 1.76 -5.33 -2.52
N SER A 60 3.02 -5.74 -2.41
CA SER A 60 3.49 -7.04 -2.91
C SER A 60 2.72 -8.20 -2.26
N GLU A 61 2.51 -8.15 -0.95
CA GLU A 61 1.73 -9.14 -0.21
C GLU A 61 0.26 -9.19 -0.66
N LEU A 62 -0.37 -8.03 -0.90
CA LEU A 62 -1.75 -7.95 -1.38
C LEU A 62 -1.88 -8.53 -2.80
N MET A 63 -0.93 -8.23 -3.68
CA MET A 63 -0.93 -8.67 -5.08
C MET A 63 -0.60 -10.16 -5.26
N MET A 64 0.31 -10.70 -4.45
CA MET A 64 0.76 -12.11 -4.56
C MET A 64 -0.22 -13.12 -3.95
N GLY A 65 -1.35 -12.66 -3.40
CA GLY A 65 -2.40 -13.53 -2.90
C GLY A 65 -2.46 -13.54 -1.38
N GLY A 66 -3.31 -12.68 -0.84
CA GLY A 66 -3.84 -12.80 0.51
C GLY A 66 -4.73 -14.04 0.71
N GLU A 67 -4.28 -15.23 0.29
CA GLU A 67 -4.87 -16.52 0.66
C GLU A 67 -3.79 -17.58 0.92
N ARG A 68 -3.79 -18.05 2.18
CA ARG A 68 -3.24 -19.30 2.74
C ARG A 68 -1.83 -19.27 3.35
N ALA A 69 -1.77 -18.78 4.59
CA ALA A 69 -1.44 -19.64 5.74
C ALA A 69 -2.23 -19.20 6.97
#